data_AF-A0A7R9YMP8-F1
#
_entry.id   AF-A0A7R9YMP8-F1
#
_cell.length_a   1.000
_cell.length_b   1.000
_cell.length_c   1.000
_cell.angle_alpha   90.00
_cell.angle_beta   90.00
_cell.angle_gamma   90.00
#
_symmetry.space_group_name_H-M   'P 1'
#
loop_
_entity.id
_entity.type
_entity.pdbx_description
1 polymer ?
#
loop_
_entity_poly.entity_id
_entity_poly.type
_entity_poly.pdbx_seq_one_letter_code
_entity_poly.pdbx_strand_id
1 'polypeptide(L)'
;APGREKKPTDTIIFISHRWWRTDAQRPDDDEHTKYHLITEGVRMLMAKHAIAEDQAAIWIDYSCIDQDDTAQQRLGISSLITYAARSSFVLIPVEPTEEAMSALHAARHPIDLIDYGERAWCRCEIYVFVCLAEVTRRAVAVYGYCNADVPAAAARGRRGSATRLARRTAARNSTV
;
A
#
# COMPACT_ATOMS: atom_id res chain seq x y z
N ALA A 1 21.06 -6.47 -31.20
CA ALA A 1 19.99 -7.35 -31.74
C ALA A 1 18.82 -6.48 -32.17
N PRO A 2 18.29 -6.60 -33.40
CA PRO A 2 17.15 -5.82 -33.83
C PRO A 2 15.85 -6.39 -33.22
N GLY A 3 14.95 -5.53 -32.74
CA GLY A 3 13.53 -5.87 -32.60
C GLY A 3 12.94 -6.10 -31.19
N ARG A 4 13.37 -5.42 -30.13
CA ARG A 4 12.48 -5.29 -28.95
C ARG A 4 11.66 -4.01 -29.08
N GLU A 5 10.53 -4.12 -29.76
CA GLU A 5 9.46 -3.12 -29.70
C GLU A 5 9.08 -2.94 -28.22
N LYS A 6 9.08 -1.69 -27.72
CA LYS A 6 8.72 -1.41 -26.33
C LYS A 6 7.25 -1.78 -26.15
N LYS A 7 6.99 -2.81 -25.33
CA LYS A 7 5.63 -3.11 -24.90
C LYS A 7 5.08 -1.91 -24.10
N PRO A 8 3.78 -1.60 -24.23
CA PRO A 8 3.11 -0.69 -23.31
C PRO A 8 3.36 -1.13 -21.86
N THR A 9 3.25 -0.21 -20.91
CA THR A 9 3.21 -0.59 -19.50
C THR A 9 2.00 -1.50 -19.28
N ASP A 10 2.25 -2.80 -19.13
CA ASP A 10 1.20 -3.81 -19.02
C ASP A 10 0.66 -3.92 -17.59
N THR A 11 1.48 -3.55 -16.60
CA THR A 11 1.15 -3.71 -15.18
C THR A 11 1.24 -2.38 -14.44
N ILE A 12 0.14 -1.97 -13.81
CA ILE A 12 0.12 -0.87 -12.85
C ILE A 12 -0.08 -1.43 -11.45
N ILE A 13 0.78 -1.04 -10.52
CA ILE A 13 0.68 -1.34 -9.09
C ILE A 13 0.11 -0.10 -8.41
N PHE A 14 -1.10 -0.22 -7.88
CA PHE A 14 -1.76 0.83 -7.12
C PHE A 14 -1.28 0.80 -5.69
N ILE A 15 -0.68 1.89 -5.21
CA ILE A 15 -0.29 2.03 -3.80
C ILE A 15 -1.44 2.70 -3.06
N SER A 16 -2.18 1.90 -2.30
CA SER A 16 -3.24 2.43 -1.43
C SER A 16 -2.64 2.62 -0.04
N HIS A 17 -2.49 3.87 0.38
CA HIS A 17 -1.77 4.22 1.60
C HIS A 17 -2.48 5.30 2.40
N ARG A 18 -1.96 5.53 3.61
CA ARG A 18 -2.28 6.71 4.41
C ARG A 18 -1.00 7.45 4.79
N TRP A 19 -1.16 8.68 5.25
CA TRP A 19 -0.09 9.43 5.89
C TRP A 19 0.18 8.90 7.30
N TRP A 20 1.42 8.52 7.63
CA TRP A 20 1.76 7.98 8.96
C TRP A 20 2.09 9.05 9.99
N ARG A 21 2.45 10.27 9.55
CA ARG A 21 2.79 11.39 10.42
C ARG A 21 1.77 12.52 10.26
N THR A 22 0.51 12.22 10.60
CA THR A 22 -0.60 13.18 10.50
C THR A 22 -0.44 14.37 11.45
N ASP A 23 0.19 14.14 12.60
CA ASP A 23 0.59 15.14 13.58
C ASP A 23 1.60 16.14 13.00
N ALA A 24 2.54 15.66 12.19
CA ALA A 24 3.53 16.48 11.50
C ALA A 24 3.08 16.94 10.10
N GLN A 25 1.83 16.67 9.70
CA GLN A 25 1.32 16.89 8.34
C GLN A 25 2.25 16.36 7.24
N ARG A 26 2.80 15.17 7.45
CA ARG A 26 3.70 14.52 6.49
C ARG A 26 3.22 13.11 6.16
N PRO A 27 3.44 12.66 4.91
CA PRO A 27 3.08 11.31 4.51
C PRO A 27 3.94 10.25 5.20
N ASP A 28 5.17 10.57 5.57
CA ASP A 28 6.20 9.63 6.04
C ASP A 28 7.04 10.24 7.19
N ASP A 29 7.90 9.44 7.82
CA ASP A 29 8.88 9.91 8.79
C ASP A 29 10.18 10.43 8.16
N ASP A 30 11.10 10.91 9.01
CA ASP A 30 12.39 11.47 8.61
C ASP A 30 13.34 10.40 8.09
N GLU A 31 13.11 9.14 8.48
CA GLU A 31 13.85 7.96 8.05
C GLU A 31 13.31 7.36 6.75
N HIS A 32 12.24 7.93 6.16
CA HIS A 32 11.62 7.45 4.92
C HIS A 32 11.15 5.98 5.01
N THR A 33 10.66 5.57 6.18
CA THR A 33 10.25 4.20 6.48
C THR A 33 9.21 3.70 5.48
N LYS A 34 8.17 4.50 5.20
CA LYS A 34 7.11 4.11 4.25
C LYS A 34 7.64 4.01 2.84
N TYR A 35 8.47 4.95 2.40
CA TYR A 35 9.13 4.88 1.10
C TYR A 35 9.90 3.57 0.94
N HIS A 36 10.73 3.21 1.92
CA HIS A 36 11.48 1.95 1.88
C HIS A 36 10.57 0.73 1.82
N LEU A 37 9.51 0.70 2.65
CA LEU A 37 8.51 -0.37 2.63
C LEU A 37 7.78 -0.48 1.29
N ILE A 38 7.36 0.63 0.69
CA ILE A 38 6.72 0.61 -0.64
C ILE A 38 7.69 0.05 -1.68
N THR A 39 8.94 0.52 -1.72
CA THR A 39 9.90 0.06 -2.72
C THR A 39 10.24 -1.42 -2.54
N GLU A 40 10.36 -1.91 -1.31
CA GLU A 40 10.62 -3.32 -1.04
C GLU A 40 9.40 -4.18 -1.38
N GLY A 41 8.19 -3.75 -0.97
CA GLY A 41 6.94 -4.42 -1.28
C GLY A 41 6.67 -4.52 -2.79
N VAL A 42 6.96 -3.46 -3.55
CA VAL A 42 6.89 -3.48 -5.03
C VAL A 42 7.88 -4.48 -5.61
N ARG A 43 9.15 -4.48 -5.18
CA ARG A 43 10.15 -5.46 -5.67
C ARG A 43 9.75 -6.89 -5.36
N MET A 44 9.23 -7.15 -4.16
CA MET A 44 8.74 -8.46 -3.74
C MET A 44 7.54 -8.91 -4.57
N LEU A 45 6.61 -8.01 -4.85
CA LEU A 45 5.44 -8.28 -5.67
C LEU A 45 5.84 -8.57 -7.13
N MET A 46 6.75 -7.78 -7.69
CA MET A 46 7.31 -8.01 -9.03
C MET A 46 8.00 -9.37 -9.13
N ALA A 47 8.83 -9.72 -8.14
CA ALA A 47 9.50 -11.02 -8.10
C ALA A 47 8.49 -12.18 -8.00
N LYS A 48 7.45 -12.05 -7.16
CA LYS A 48 6.39 -13.05 -6.99
C LYS A 48 5.63 -13.34 -8.28
N HIS A 49 5.44 -12.34 -9.12
CA HIS A 49 4.68 -12.44 -10.37
C HIS A 49 5.54 -12.42 -11.64
N ALA A 50 6.86 -12.53 -11.50
CA ALA A 50 7.83 -12.50 -12.61
C ALA A 50 7.68 -11.27 -13.53
N ILE A 51 7.43 -10.09 -12.94
CA ILE A 51 7.27 -8.81 -13.65
C ILE A 51 8.64 -8.15 -13.78
N ALA A 52 9.05 -7.81 -15.01
CA ALA A 52 10.25 -7.02 -15.23
C ALA A 52 10.03 -5.55 -14.88
N GLU A 53 11.09 -4.86 -14.44
CA GLU A 53 11.02 -3.46 -14.01
C GLU A 53 10.54 -2.51 -15.10
N ASP A 54 10.90 -2.77 -16.37
CA ASP A 54 10.45 -2.00 -17.53
C ASP A 54 8.97 -2.24 -17.92
N GLN A 55 8.27 -3.17 -17.23
CA GLN A 55 6.87 -3.51 -17.46
C GLN A 55 5.93 -3.04 -16.33
N ALA A 56 6.49 -2.51 -15.23
CA ALA A 56 5.73 -2.05 -14.09
C ALA A 56 5.66 -0.52 -14.05
N ALA A 57 4.48 0.03 -13.79
CA ALA A 57 4.31 1.39 -13.30
C ALA A 57 3.71 1.37 -11.90
N ILE A 58 4.01 2.42 -11.15
CA ILE A 58 3.45 2.67 -9.82
C ILE A 58 2.49 3.83 -9.94
N TRP A 59 1.29 3.66 -9.39
CA TRP A 59 0.38 4.77 -9.14
C TRP A 59 0.26 4.98 -7.64
N ILE A 60 0.44 6.21 -7.17
CA ILE A 60 0.34 6.59 -5.76
C ILE A 60 -0.20 8.01 -5.63
N ASP A 61 -1.19 8.20 -4.75
CA ASP A 61 -1.73 9.52 -4.41
C ASP A 61 -0.88 10.20 -3.33
N TYR A 62 0.37 10.53 -3.66
CA TYR A 62 1.29 11.07 -2.65
C TYR A 62 0.82 12.40 -2.04
N SER A 63 0.31 13.31 -2.86
CA SER A 63 -0.13 14.66 -2.45
C SER A 63 -1.62 14.76 -2.10
N CYS A 64 -2.34 13.63 -2.06
CA CYS A 64 -3.80 13.56 -1.91
C CYS A 64 -4.59 14.29 -3.01
N ILE A 65 -5.89 14.02 -3.07
CA ILE A 65 -6.84 14.77 -3.90
C ILE A 65 -7.07 16.14 -3.26
N ASP A 66 -7.10 17.20 -4.07
CA ASP A 66 -7.44 18.57 -3.66
C ASP A 66 -8.78 18.58 -2.91
N GLN A 67 -8.82 19.18 -1.72
CA GLN A 67 -10.02 19.27 -0.88
C GLN A 67 -10.66 20.67 -0.90
N ASP A 68 -9.94 21.68 -1.40
CA ASP A 68 -10.35 23.08 -1.34
C ASP A 68 -11.03 23.52 -2.65
N ASP A 69 -10.54 23.03 -3.78
CA ASP A 69 -11.16 23.26 -5.09
C ASP A 69 -12.11 22.10 -5.43
N THR A 70 -13.42 22.36 -5.35
CA THR A 70 -14.46 21.36 -5.65
C THR A 70 -14.38 20.80 -7.08
N ALA A 71 -13.94 21.59 -8.07
CA ALA A 71 -13.78 21.11 -9.44
C ALA A 71 -12.58 20.15 -9.53
N GLN A 72 -11.43 20.52 -8.95
CA GLN A 72 -10.26 19.64 -8.91
C GLN A 72 -10.51 18.38 -8.08
N GLN A 73 -11.22 18.51 -6.95
CA GLN A 73 -11.63 17.39 -6.12
C GLN A 73 -12.43 16.37 -6.93
N ARG A 74 -13.44 16.82 -7.69
CA ARG A 74 -14.26 15.96 -8.55
C ARG A 74 -13.43 15.26 -9.64
N LEU A 75 -12.50 15.98 -10.26
CA LEU A 75 -11.60 15.40 -11.25
C LEU A 75 -10.68 14.34 -10.61
N GLY A 76 -10.13 14.62 -9.43
CA GLY A 76 -9.32 13.69 -8.66
C GLY A 76 -10.10 12.43 -8.31
N ILE A 77 -11.30 12.56 -7.76
CA ILE A 77 -12.19 11.44 -7.43
C ILE A 77 -12.52 10.62 -8.67
N SER A 78 -12.90 11.27 -9.78
CA SER A 78 -13.22 10.56 -11.02
C SER A 78 -12.00 9.83 -11.61
N SER A 79 -10.80 10.36 -11.40
CA SER A 79 -9.57 9.74 -11.88
C SER A 79 -9.22 8.45 -11.14
N LEU A 80 -9.56 8.35 -9.84
CA LEU A 80 -9.29 7.16 -9.02
C LEU A 80 -9.86 5.88 -9.65
N ILE A 81 -11.09 5.94 -10.14
CA ILE A 81 -11.76 4.79 -10.77
C ILE A 81 -10.98 4.33 -12.00
N THR A 82 -10.46 5.28 -12.79
CA THR A 82 -9.68 4.97 -13.99
C THR A 82 -8.37 4.28 -13.64
N TYR A 83 -7.65 4.78 -12.63
CA TYR A 83 -6.40 4.18 -12.19
C TYR A 83 -6.63 2.82 -11.53
N ALA A 84 -7.68 2.67 -10.72
CA ALA A 84 -8.07 1.38 -10.14
C ALA A 84 -8.40 0.36 -11.24
N ALA A 85 -9.21 0.73 -12.24
CA ALA A 85 -9.60 -0.14 -13.35
C ALA A 85 -8.42 -0.60 -14.22
N ARG A 86 -7.36 0.19 -14.29
CA ARG A 86 -6.14 -0.15 -15.04
C ARG A 86 -5.07 -0.86 -14.20
N SER A 87 -5.25 -0.93 -12.88
CA SER A 87 -4.28 -1.53 -11.98
C SER A 87 -4.45 -3.04 -11.92
N SER A 88 -3.32 -3.75 -11.90
CA SER A 88 -3.28 -5.20 -11.79
C SER A 88 -3.19 -5.66 -10.33
N PHE A 89 -2.61 -4.81 -9.49
CA PHE A 89 -2.36 -5.11 -8.08
C PHE A 89 -2.64 -3.90 -7.21
N VAL A 90 -3.04 -4.16 -5.96
CA VAL A 90 -3.06 -3.18 -4.89
C VAL A 90 -2.01 -3.56 -3.87
N LEU A 91 -1.12 -2.62 -3.53
CA LEU A 91 -0.15 -2.76 -2.45
C LEU A 91 -0.50 -1.77 -1.34
N ILE A 92 -0.65 -2.28 -0.12
CA ILE A 92 -0.93 -1.51 1.09
C ILE A 92 0.31 -1.58 1.98
N PRO A 93 1.09 -0.48 2.11
CA PRO A 93 2.15 -0.44 3.09
C PRO A 93 1.54 -0.38 4.50
N VAL A 94 1.95 -1.32 5.35
CA VAL A 94 1.54 -1.41 6.75
C VAL A 94 2.69 -0.90 7.61
N GLU A 95 2.39 -0.03 8.57
CA GLU A 95 3.40 0.53 9.46
C GLU A 95 4.03 -0.59 10.31
N PRO A 96 5.37 -0.62 10.48
CA PRO A 96 6.06 -1.71 11.18
C PRO A 96 5.93 -1.64 12.71
N THR A 97 4.71 -1.47 13.21
CA THR A 97 4.38 -1.61 14.63
C THR A 97 3.97 -3.05 14.94
N GLU A 98 4.20 -3.50 16.18
CA GLU A 98 3.82 -4.86 16.60
C GLU A 98 2.32 -5.13 16.41
N GLU A 99 1.50 -4.13 16.74
CA GLU A 99 0.05 -4.21 16.62
C GLU A 99 -0.40 -4.32 15.16
N ALA A 100 0.11 -3.45 14.28
CA ALA A 100 -0.24 -3.46 12.86
C ALA A 100 0.25 -4.72 12.14
N MET A 101 1.43 -5.25 12.50
CA MET A 101 1.92 -6.54 11.98
C MET A 101 1.06 -7.71 12.44
N SER A 102 0.62 -7.72 13.70
CA SER A 102 -0.30 -8.72 14.22
C SER A 102 -1.64 -8.68 13.47
N ALA A 103 -2.19 -7.48 13.27
CA ALA A 103 -3.41 -7.28 12.49
C ALA A 103 -3.23 -7.73 11.03
N LEU A 104 -2.11 -7.39 10.38
CA LEU A 104 -1.80 -7.84 9.02
C LEU A 104 -1.78 -9.38 8.92
N HIS A 105 -1.21 -10.08 9.89
CA HIS A 105 -1.20 -11.54 9.90
C HIS A 105 -2.57 -12.17 10.12
N ALA A 106 -3.45 -11.51 10.87
CA ALA A 106 -4.80 -11.99 11.18
C ALA A 106 -5.86 -11.54 10.16
N ALA A 107 -5.54 -10.54 9.33
CA ALA A 107 -6.47 -9.93 8.40
C ALA A 107 -6.97 -10.94 7.36
N ARG A 108 -8.28 -10.86 7.06
CA ARG A 108 -8.93 -11.61 5.98
C ARG A 108 -9.45 -10.70 4.88
N HIS A 109 -9.39 -9.40 5.12
CA HIS A 109 -9.78 -8.36 4.20
C HIS A 109 -8.96 -7.10 4.51
N PRO A 110 -8.64 -6.24 3.51
CA PRO A 110 -7.92 -4.99 3.73
C PRO A 110 -8.51 -4.06 4.80
N ILE A 111 -9.81 -4.16 5.06
CA ILE A 111 -10.50 -3.38 6.10
C ILE A 111 -10.11 -3.79 7.52
N ASP A 112 -9.56 -5.00 7.70
CA ASP A 112 -9.09 -5.50 8.99
C ASP A 112 -7.72 -4.91 9.37
N LEU A 113 -7.07 -4.19 8.45
CA LEU A 113 -5.79 -3.55 8.70
C LEU A 113 -5.99 -2.31 9.59
N ILE A 114 -5.31 -2.32 10.75
CA ILE A 114 -5.26 -1.21 11.70
C ILE A 114 -4.75 0.04 10.99
N ASP A 115 -5.31 1.20 11.36
CA ASP A 115 -5.01 2.52 10.80
C ASP A 115 -5.33 2.73 9.31
N TYR A 116 -5.61 1.66 8.56
CA TYR A 116 -5.96 1.70 7.14
C TYR A 116 -7.47 1.54 6.93
N GLY A 117 -8.10 0.48 7.46
CA GLY A 117 -9.52 0.18 7.26
C GLY A 117 -10.48 1.24 7.84
N GLU A 118 -10.00 2.03 8.79
CA GLU A 118 -10.74 3.12 9.43
C GLU A 118 -10.86 4.36 8.52
N ARG A 119 -10.02 4.48 7.50
CA ARG A 119 -9.95 5.65 6.62
C ARG A 119 -10.97 5.55 5.49
N ALA A 120 -11.80 6.59 5.35
CA ALA A 120 -12.86 6.63 4.34
C ALA A 120 -12.32 6.47 2.91
N TRP A 121 -11.23 7.16 2.56
CA TRP A 121 -10.60 7.05 1.25
C TRP A 121 -10.05 5.65 0.96
N CYS A 122 -9.33 5.04 1.90
CA CYS A 122 -8.81 3.68 1.75
C CYS A 122 -9.94 2.65 1.54
N ARG A 123 -11.05 2.76 2.29
CA ARG A 123 -12.24 1.93 2.07
C ARG A 123 -12.86 2.16 0.69
N CYS A 124 -12.91 3.41 0.23
CA CYS A 124 -13.45 3.76 -1.07
C CYS A 124 -12.61 3.15 -2.21
N GLU A 125 -11.29 3.23 -2.11
CA GLU A 125 -10.37 2.60 -3.06
C GLU A 125 -10.61 1.08 -3.13
N ILE A 126 -10.60 0.39 -1.99
CA ILE A 126 -10.86 -1.05 -1.95
C ILE A 126 -12.25 -1.40 -2.47
N TYR A 127 -13.27 -0.60 -2.13
CA TYR A 127 -14.62 -0.79 -2.67
C TYR A 127 -14.65 -0.71 -4.20
N VAL A 128 -13.97 0.28 -4.79
CA VAL A 128 -13.86 0.39 -6.26
C VAL A 128 -13.18 -0.85 -6.85
N PHE A 129 -12.09 -1.32 -6.25
CA PHE A 129 -11.42 -2.55 -6.69
C PHE A 129 -12.32 -3.78 -6.60
N VAL A 130 -13.09 -3.94 -5.52
CA VAL A 130 -14.06 -5.04 -5.37
C VAL A 130 -15.14 -4.96 -6.44
N CYS A 131 -15.72 -3.79 -6.68
CA CYS A 131 -16.69 -3.60 -7.76
C CYS A 131 -16.12 -3.96 -9.13
N LEU A 132 -14.88 -3.54 -9.42
CA LEU A 132 -14.20 -3.86 -10.67
C LEU A 132 -13.94 -5.37 -10.81
N ALA A 133 -13.54 -6.04 -9.73
CA ALA A 133 -13.37 -7.49 -9.73
C ALA A 133 -14.67 -8.23 -10.06
N GLU A 134 -15.77 -7.83 -9.44
CA GLU A 134 -17.09 -8.42 -9.70
C GLU A 134 -17.53 -8.20 -11.15
N VAL A 135 -17.43 -6.96 -11.65
CA VAL A 135 -17.85 -6.61 -13.02
C VAL A 135 -16.97 -7.30 -14.07
N THR A 136 -15.66 -7.38 -13.83
CA THR A 136 -14.72 -7.98 -14.78
C THR A 136 -14.55 -9.49 -14.62
N ARG A 137 -15.14 -10.09 -13.56
CA ARG A 137 -14.93 -11.49 -13.16
C ARG A 137 -13.45 -11.85 -12.95
N ARG A 138 -12.67 -10.91 -12.42
CA ARG A 138 -11.24 -11.07 -12.10
C ARG A 138 -11.05 -10.92 -10.60
N ALA A 139 -10.17 -11.72 -10.00
CA ALA A 139 -9.82 -11.52 -8.60
C ALA A 139 -9.05 -10.20 -8.41
N VAL A 140 -9.36 -9.43 -7.35
CA VAL A 140 -8.48 -8.34 -6.92
C VAL A 140 -7.27 -8.96 -6.23
N ALA A 141 -6.08 -8.71 -6.75
CA ALA A 141 -4.86 -9.12 -6.10
C ALA A 141 -4.38 -7.99 -5.17
N VAL A 142 -4.81 -8.05 -3.91
CA VAL A 142 -4.42 -7.11 -2.85
C VAL A 142 -3.30 -7.72 -1.99
N TYR A 143 -2.33 -6.88 -1.62
CA TYR A 143 -1.20 -7.27 -0.79
C TYR A 143 -0.99 -6.24 0.31
N GLY A 144 -1.04 -6.68 1.56
CA GLY A 144 -0.46 -5.92 2.67
C GLY A 144 1.03 -6.24 2.76
N TYR A 145 1.86 -5.22 2.98
CA TYR A 145 3.29 -5.40 3.12
C TYR A 145 3.85 -4.65 4.33
N CYS A 146 4.63 -5.38 5.12
CA CYS A 146 5.38 -4.87 6.26
C CYS A 146 6.71 -5.62 6.35
N ASN A 147 7.74 -4.94 6.84
CA ASN A 147 9.02 -5.55 7.18
C ASN A 147 9.51 -4.98 8.51
N ALA A 148 9.66 -5.85 9.51
CA ALA A 148 10.14 -5.46 10.85
C ALA A 148 11.60 -5.00 10.84
N ASP A 149 12.37 -5.38 9.83
CA ASP A 149 13.76 -4.98 9.65
C ASP A 149 13.90 -3.60 8.99
N VAL A 150 12.80 -3.05 8.44
CA VAL A 150 12.73 -1.65 8.03
C VAL A 150 12.45 -0.82 9.28
N PRO A 151 13.41 0.02 9.73
CA PRO A 151 13.33 0.63 11.05
C PRO A 151 12.11 1.54 11.17
N ALA A 152 11.11 1.13 11.95
CA ALA A 152 10.09 2.06 12.43
C ALA A 152 10.77 3.10 13.32
N ALA A 153 10.58 4.39 13.05
CA ALA A 153 10.90 5.40 14.05
C ALA A 153 10.08 5.09 15.31
N ALA A 154 10.76 4.73 16.40
CA ALA A 154 10.13 4.38 17.67
C ALA A 154 9.19 5.52 18.08
N ALA A 155 7.88 5.26 18.07
CA ALA A 155 6.86 6.15 18.60
C ALA A 155 7.15 6.41 20.09
N ARG A 156 7.91 7.47 20.39
CA ARG A 156 8.14 7.90 21.76
C ARG A 156 6.91 8.65 22.24
N GLY A 157 6.10 7.98 23.05
CA GLY A 157 5.37 8.66 24.11
C GLY A 157 3.98 8.14 24.47
N ARG A 158 3.90 6.99 25.16
CA ARG A 158 3.10 6.86 26.39
C ARG A 158 3.54 5.63 27.21
N ARG A 159 3.67 5.85 28.53
CA ARG A 159 4.39 5.04 29.52
C ARG A 159 3.69 3.71 29.84
N GLY A 160 4.48 2.65 30.08
CA GLY A 160 4.04 1.51 30.91
C GLY A 160 4.74 0.17 30.68
N SER A 161 5.89 -0.02 31.35
CA SER A 161 6.43 -1.30 31.87
C SER A 161 6.84 -2.45 30.91
N ALA A 162 8.17 -2.67 30.86
CA ALA A 162 8.93 -3.93 30.81
C ALA A 162 8.26 -5.20 30.25
N THR A 163 8.91 -5.89 29.30
CA THR A 163 9.95 -6.92 29.52
C THR A 163 10.48 -7.45 28.17
N ARG A 164 11.78 -7.75 28.15
CA ARG A 164 12.62 -8.27 27.07
C ARG A 164 12.23 -9.70 26.66
N LEU A 165 12.16 -10.05 25.37
CA LEU A 165 12.86 -11.22 24.82
C LEU A 165 12.84 -11.25 23.28
N ALA A 166 14.02 -11.44 22.70
CA ALA A 166 14.26 -11.63 21.28
C ALA A 166 13.61 -12.91 20.74
N ARG A 167 13.06 -12.84 19.53
CA ARG A 167 12.90 -13.99 18.62
C ARG A 167 12.91 -13.51 17.17
N ARG A 168 13.93 -13.93 16.43
CA ARG A 168 13.99 -13.88 14.96
C ARG A 168 12.81 -14.66 14.40
N THR A 169 12.03 -14.05 13.53
CA THR A 169 11.03 -14.79 12.74
C THR A 169 11.00 -14.24 11.32
N ALA A 170 11.06 -15.17 10.37
CA ALA A 170 11.17 -14.93 8.94
C ALA A 170 9.98 -14.15 8.37
N ALA A 171 10.26 -13.22 7.45
CA ALA A 171 9.28 -12.61 6.57
C ALA A 171 8.47 -13.71 5.86
N ARG A 172 7.15 -13.72 6.09
CA ARG A 172 6.20 -14.55 5.35
C ARG A 172 5.19 -13.64 4.68
N ASN A 173 5.10 -13.76 3.36
CA ASN A 173 4.12 -13.07 2.55
C ASN A 173 2.73 -13.67 2.81
N SER A 174 1.78 -12.85 3.25
CA SER A 174 0.36 -13.21 3.32
C SER A 174 -0.40 -12.49 2.21
N THR A 175 -1.20 -13.23 1.45
CA THR A 175 -2.27 -12.64 0.65
C THR A 175 -3.41 -12.34 1.62
N VAL A 176 -3.92 -11.11 1.61
CA VAL A 176 -5.01 -10.64 2.48
C VAL A 176 -6.22 -10.30 1.62
#